data_AF-A0A8T4NE74-F1
#
_entry.id   AF-A0A8T4NE74-F1
#
_cell.length_a   1.000
_cell.length_b   1.000
_cell.length_c   1.000
_cell.angle_alpha   90.00
_cell.angle_beta   90.00
_cell.angle_gamma   90.00
#
_symmetry.space_group_name_H-M   'P 1'
#
loop_
_entity.id
_entity.type
_entity.pdbx_description
1 polymer ?
#
loop_
_entity_poly.entity_id
_entity_poly.type
_entity_poly.pdbx_seq_one_letter_code
_entity_poly.pdbx_strand_id
1 'polypeptide(L)'
;MVDYTSEDGLKILTYLRLTNLTQQEREVFREKWPEFYRGHGQDLIRTTWVLYSEALPFICGDGDRGSFVAAQIRDMEFGERLEESGLDKKLKDGTSLKDIFAASPERFASTN
;
A
#
# COMPACT_ATOMS: atom_id res chain seq x y z
N MET A 1 17.39 10.08 -5.91
CA MET A 1 16.25 9.19 -5.60
C MET A 1 15.52 9.79 -4.42
N VAL A 2 14.20 9.89 -4.50
CA VAL A 2 13.37 10.24 -3.34
C VAL A 2 13.26 8.97 -2.50
N ASP A 3 13.60 9.06 -1.22
CA ASP A 3 13.52 7.93 -0.28
C ASP A 3 12.13 7.97 0.36
N TYR A 4 11.26 7.02 -0.02
CA TYR A 4 9.90 6.99 0.50
C TYR A 4 9.82 6.29 1.85
N THR A 5 8.91 6.78 2.68
CA THR A 5 8.68 6.28 4.04
C THR A 5 7.48 5.34 4.08
N SER A 6 7.34 4.58 5.17
CA SER A 6 6.16 3.77 5.43
C SER A 6 4.86 4.59 5.40
N GLU A 7 4.90 5.87 5.79
CA GLU A 7 3.73 6.75 5.75
C GLU A 7 3.32 7.08 4.31
N ASP A 8 4.25 7.11 3.36
CA ASP A 8 3.92 7.27 1.94
C ASP A 8 3.21 6.02 1.40
N GLY A 9 3.66 4.83 1.81
CA GLY A 9 2.97 3.56 1.52
C GLY A 9 1.56 3.50 2.13
N LEU A 10 1.39 3.89 3.39
CA LEU A 10 0.07 3.95 4.04
C LEU A 10 -0.87 4.98 3.39
N LYS A 11 -0.32 6.11 2.91
CA LYS A 11 -1.09 7.08 2.13
C LYS A 11 -1.52 6.53 0.78
N ILE A 12 -0.70 5.72 0.12
CA ILE A 12 -1.10 5.00 -1.10
C ILE A 12 -2.29 4.10 -0.81
N LEU A 13 -2.23 3.27 0.24
CA LEU A 13 -3.35 2.40 0.61
C LEU A 13 -4.63 3.22 0.84
N THR A 14 -4.51 4.35 1.52
CA THR A 14 -5.64 5.27 1.73
C THR A 14 -6.16 5.86 0.41
N TYR A 15 -5.27 6.31 -0.47
CA TYR A 15 -5.61 6.83 -1.79
C TYR A 15 -6.34 5.80 -2.67
N LEU A 16 -5.95 4.53 -2.54
CA LEU A 16 -6.57 3.38 -3.18
C LEU A 16 -7.85 2.90 -2.45
N ARG A 17 -8.23 3.55 -1.34
CA ARG A 17 -9.37 3.19 -0.47
C ARG A 17 -9.26 1.80 0.17
N LEU A 18 -8.04 1.33 0.38
CA LEU A 18 -7.68 0.10 1.09
C LEU A 18 -7.38 0.43 2.57
N THR A 19 -8.42 0.85 3.31
CA THR A 19 -8.28 1.39 4.67
C THR A 19 -8.55 0.37 5.78
N ASN A 20 -8.83 -0.88 5.41
CA ASN A 20 -9.21 -2.01 6.27
C ASN A 20 -8.04 -2.62 7.09
N LEU A 21 -6.95 -1.88 7.30
CA LEU A 21 -5.86 -2.31 8.16
C LEU A 21 -6.15 -2.03 9.63
N THR A 22 -6.02 -3.07 10.45
CA THR A 22 -6.01 -2.96 11.91
C THR A 22 -4.81 -2.12 12.40
N GLN A 23 -4.86 -1.68 13.67
CA GLN A 23 -3.73 -0.96 14.26
C GLN A 23 -2.45 -1.81 14.25
N GLN A 24 -2.54 -3.10 14.59
CA GLN A 24 -1.42 -4.03 14.58
C GLN A 24 -0.78 -4.14 13.20
N GLU A 25 -1.60 -4.29 12.14
CA GLU A 25 -1.08 -4.37 10.78
C GLU A 25 -0.38 -3.08 10.34
N ARG A 26 -0.87 -1.91 10.76
CA ARG A 26 -0.19 -0.63 10.49
C ARG A 26 1.16 -0.53 11.20
N GLU A 27 1.26 -1.05 12.42
CA GLU A 27 2.53 -1.10 13.16
C GLU A 27 3.53 -2.04 12.47
N VAL A 28 3.10 -3.26 12.10
CA VAL A 28 3.93 -4.22 11.35
C VAL A 28 4.33 -3.67 9.98
N PHE A 29 3.43 -2.97 9.28
CA PHE A 29 3.74 -2.34 8.00
C PHE A 29 4.91 -1.35 8.14
N ARG A 30 4.89 -0.52 9.18
CA ARG A 30 5.99 0.43 9.47
C ARG A 30 7.28 -0.29 9.84
N GLU A 31 7.19 -1.34 10.66
CA GLU A 31 8.35 -2.12 11.08
C GLU A 31 9.04 -2.79 9.88
N LYS A 32 8.27 -3.42 8.98
CA LYS A 32 8.79 -4.17 7.84
C LYS A 32 9.16 -3.31 6.64
N TRP A 33 8.71 -2.06 6.59
CA TRP A 33 8.97 -1.15 5.47
C TRP A 33 10.44 -1.10 5.03
N PRO A 34 11.43 -0.86 5.90
CA PRO A 34 12.81 -0.66 5.46
C PRO A 34 13.41 -1.90 4.78
N GLU A 35 13.02 -3.09 5.24
CA GLU A 35 13.46 -4.37 4.69
C GLU A 35 12.89 -4.58 3.29
N PHE A 36 11.57 -4.49 3.14
CA PHE A 36 10.88 -4.71 1.86
C PHE A 36 11.24 -3.61 0.85
N TYR A 37 11.28 -2.35 1.29
CA TYR A 37 11.61 -1.22 0.41
C TYR A 37 13.00 -1.37 -0.20
N ARG A 38 13.99 -1.79 0.59
CA ARG A 38 15.32 -2.11 0.07
C ARG A 38 15.33 -3.36 -0.79
N GLY A 39 14.61 -4.41 -0.37
CA GLY A 39 14.52 -5.68 -1.11
C GLY A 39 13.89 -5.56 -2.49
N HIS A 40 13.01 -4.58 -2.69
CA HIS A 40 12.35 -4.30 -3.96
C HIS A 40 12.97 -3.13 -4.75
N GLY A 41 14.23 -2.79 -4.48
CA GLY A 41 14.95 -1.77 -5.24
C GLY A 41 14.39 -0.36 -5.07
N GLN A 42 13.82 -0.06 -3.91
CA GLN A 42 13.19 1.22 -3.57
C GLN A 42 11.97 1.57 -4.45
N ASP A 43 11.29 0.57 -4.99
CA ASP A 43 10.01 0.72 -5.68
C ASP A 43 8.87 0.88 -4.67
N LEU A 44 8.31 2.09 -4.60
CA LEU A 44 7.25 2.45 -3.67
C LEU A 44 5.97 1.62 -3.88
N ILE A 45 5.51 1.47 -5.11
CA ILE A 45 4.23 0.81 -5.41
C ILE A 45 4.37 -0.68 -5.14
N ARG A 46 5.46 -1.29 -5.64
CA ARG A 46 5.73 -2.71 -5.41
C ARG A 46 5.89 -3.02 -3.93
N THR A 47 6.61 -2.19 -3.18
CA THR A 47 6.82 -2.39 -1.74
C THR A 47 5.49 -2.29 -0.98
N THR A 48 4.68 -1.29 -1.30
CA THR A 48 3.37 -1.09 -0.67
C THR A 48 2.47 -2.28 -0.94
N TRP A 49 2.42 -2.75 -2.19
CA TRP A 49 1.63 -3.90 -2.61
C TRP A 49 2.06 -5.15 -1.85
N VAL A 50 3.31 -5.58 -1.97
CA VAL A 50 3.81 -6.83 -1.36
C VAL A 50 3.61 -6.82 0.15
N LEU A 51 3.88 -5.70 0.83
CA LEU A 51 3.61 -5.61 2.27
C LEU A 51 2.12 -5.78 2.60
N TYR A 52 1.24 -5.09 1.87
CA TYR A 52 -0.20 -5.11 2.12
C TYR A 52 -0.86 -6.45 1.82
N SER A 53 -0.59 -7.01 0.63
CA SER A 53 -1.28 -8.20 0.14
C SER A 53 -0.56 -9.50 0.49
N GLU A 54 0.77 -9.54 0.50
CA GLU A 54 1.51 -10.80 0.64
C GLU A 54 2.10 -10.98 2.04
N ALA A 55 2.63 -9.93 2.67
CA ALA A 55 3.31 -10.08 3.95
C ALA A 55 2.35 -10.01 5.14
N LEU A 56 1.55 -8.94 5.23
CA LEU A 56 0.70 -8.69 6.40
C LEU A 56 -0.30 -9.82 6.70
N PRO A 57 -0.99 -10.43 5.72
CA PRO A 57 -1.91 -11.53 6.02
C PRO A 57 -1.27 -12.73 6.71
N PHE A 58 0.02 -12.99 6.46
CA PHE A 58 0.74 -14.10 7.07
C PHE A 58 1.46 -13.72 8.36
N ILE A 59 1.95 -12.48 8.47
CA ILE A 59 2.62 -12.01 9.70
C ILE A 59 1.61 -11.74 10.81
N CYS A 60 0.46 -11.14 10.46
CA CYS A 60 -0.57 -10.76 11.43
C CYS A 60 -1.70 -11.79 11.54
N GLY A 61 -1.80 -12.74 10.61
CA GLY A 61 -2.73 -13.87 10.70
C GLY A 61 -2.08 -15.13 11.27
N ASP A 62 -2.82 -16.23 11.25
CA ASP A 62 -2.37 -17.52 11.79
C ASP A 62 -1.45 -18.29 10.82
N GLY A 63 -1.16 -17.72 9.64
CA GLY A 63 -0.33 -18.35 8.60
C GLY A 63 -1.00 -19.53 7.90
N ASP A 64 -2.32 -19.64 8.02
CA ASP A 64 -3.11 -20.77 7.57
C ASP A 64 -3.84 -20.50 6.23
N ARG A 65 -4.86 -21.30 5.93
CA ARG A 65 -5.69 -21.09 4.74
C ARG A 65 -6.41 -19.73 4.75
N GLY A 66 -6.77 -19.21 5.92
CA GLY A 66 -7.36 -17.88 6.06
C GLY A 66 -6.40 -16.79 5.62
N SER A 67 -5.14 -16.84 6.09
CA SER A 67 -4.07 -15.92 5.65
C SER A 67 -3.88 -15.95 4.12
N PHE A 68 -3.88 -17.14 3.51
CA PHE A 68 -3.75 -17.28 2.06
C PHE A 68 -4.93 -16.66 1.29
N VAL A 69 -6.17 -16.91 1.73
CA VAL A 69 -7.36 -16.32 1.10
C VAL A 69 -7.36 -14.79 1.25
N ALA A 70 -7.00 -14.28 2.43
CA ALA A 70 -6.88 -12.84 2.65
C ALA A 70 -5.81 -12.22 1.73
N ALA A 71 -4.69 -12.90 1.52
CA ALA A 71 -3.65 -12.45 0.61
C ALA A 71 -4.15 -12.34 -0.85
N GLN A 72 -4.86 -13.36 -1.34
CA GLN A 72 -5.42 -13.34 -2.70
C GLN A 72 -6.46 -12.23 -2.90
N ILE A 73 -7.33 -12.00 -1.91
CA ILE A 73 -8.32 -10.93 -1.97
C ILE A 73 -7.62 -9.57 -2.03
N ARG A 74 -6.66 -9.33 -1.14
CA ARG A 74 -5.92 -8.06 -1.08
C ARG A 74 -5.08 -7.81 -2.33
N ASP A 75 -4.51 -8.85 -2.92
CA ASP A 75 -3.76 -8.78 -4.17
C ASP A 75 -4.63 -8.28 -5.33
N MET A 76 -5.80 -8.91 -5.50
CA MET A 76 -6.79 -8.54 -6.51
C MET A 76 -7.30 -7.11 -6.27
N GLU A 77 -7.72 -6.78 -5.05
CA GLU A 77 -8.21 -5.44 -4.71
C GLU A 77 -7.15 -4.36 -4.95
N PHE A 78 -5.89 -4.63 -4.61
CA PHE A 78 -4.81 -3.67 -4.84
C PHE A 78 -4.60 -3.40 -6.32
N GLY A 79 -4.54 -4.45 -7.14
CA GLY A 79 -4.40 -4.34 -8.60
C GLY A 79 -5.53 -3.54 -9.23
N GLU A 80 -6.79 -3.89 -8.93
CA GLU A 80 -7.98 -3.21 -9.44
C GLU A 80 -7.99 -1.72 -9.06
N ARG A 81 -7.77 -1.41 -7.78
CA ARG A 81 -7.77 -0.02 -7.30
C ARG A 81 -6.62 0.79 -7.87
N LEU A 82 -5.44 0.19 -8.04
CA LEU A 82 -4.28 0.84 -8.63
C LEU A 82 -4.57 1.24 -10.07
N GLU A 83 -5.14 0.33 -10.86
CA GLU A 83 -5.55 0.58 -12.24
C GLU A 83 -6.63 1.67 -12.32
N GLU A 84 -7.73 1.53 -11.56
CA GLU A 84 -8.84 2.49 -11.51
C GLU A 84 -8.38 3.91 -11.15
N SER A 85 -7.39 4.03 -10.26
CA SER A 85 -6.90 5.33 -9.78
C SER A 85 -5.94 6.03 -10.74
N GLY A 86 -5.31 5.27 -11.66
CA GLY A 86 -4.24 5.74 -12.52
C GLY A 86 -2.98 6.20 -11.77
N LEU A 87 -2.83 5.84 -10.48
CA LEU A 87 -1.72 6.28 -9.62
C LEU A 87 -0.36 5.89 -10.20
N ASP A 88 -0.19 4.63 -10.58
CA ASP A 88 1.07 4.10 -11.13
C ASP A 88 1.47 4.86 -12.41
N LYS A 89 0.50 5.14 -13.29
CA LYS A 89 0.73 5.93 -14.49
C LYS A 89 1.18 7.35 -14.16
N LYS A 90 0.50 8.05 -13.25
CA LYS A 90 0.86 9.43 -12.84
C LYS A 90 2.28 9.51 -12.27
N LEU A 91 2.68 8.52 -11.48
CA LEU A 91 4.03 8.41 -10.93
C LEU A 91 5.08 8.16 -12.03
N LYS A 92 4.79 7.26 -12.97
CA LYS A 92 5.65 6.99 -14.14
C LYS A 92 5.79 8.20 -15.07
N ASP A 93 4.74 9.01 -15.18
CA ASP A 93 4.74 10.27 -15.93
C ASP A 93 5.50 11.39 -15.18
N GLY A 94 6.02 11.13 -13.98
CA GLY A 94 6.86 12.05 -13.20
C GLY A 94 6.08 12.99 -12.27
N THR A 95 4.78 12.79 -12.09
CA THR A 95 3.99 13.57 -11.13
C THR A 95 4.36 13.17 -9.71
N SER A 96 4.63 14.14 -8.83
CA SER A 96 5.00 13.83 -7.45
C SER A 96 3.79 13.32 -6.66
N LEU A 97 4.00 12.44 -5.66
CA LEU A 97 2.93 11.98 -4.76
C LEU A 97 2.19 13.15 -4.11
N LYS A 98 2.91 14.20 -3.71
CA LYS A 98 2.33 15.37 -3.07
C LYS A 98 1.29 16.03 -3.99
N ASP A 99 1.62 16.19 -5.27
CA ASP A 99 0.73 16.81 -6.25
C ASP A 99 -0.45 15.89 -6.58
N ILE A 100 -0.20 14.57 -6.71
CA ILE A 100 -1.25 13.57 -6.93
C ILE A 100 -2.27 13.59 -5.78
N PHE A 101 -1.81 13.64 -4.53
CA PHE A 101 -2.67 13.65 -3.36
C PHE A 101 -3.42 14.97 -3.21
N ALA A 102 -2.75 16.09 -3.46
CA ALA A 102 -3.38 17.41 -3.43
C ALA A 102 -4.47 17.58 -4.51
N ALA A 103 -4.33 16.90 -5.65
CA ALA A 103 -5.31 16.91 -6.73
C ALA A 103 -6.52 15.99 -6.51
N SER A 104 -6.51 15.15 -5.48
CA SER A 104 -7.62 14.23 -5.17
C SER A 104 -7.92 14.15 -3.67
N PRO A 105 -8.22 15.29 -3.01
CA PRO A 105 -8.47 15.33 -1.57
C PRO A 105 -9.68 14.49 -1.14
N GLU A 106 -10.65 14.27 -2.02
CA GLU A 106 -11.83 13.43 -1.78
C GLU A 106 -11.49 11.96 -1.50
N ARG A 107 -10.33 11.49 -1.95
CA ARG A 107 -9.85 10.13 -1.64
C ARG A 107 -9.36 9.97 -0.20
N PHE A 108 -9.15 11.08 0.50
CA PHE A 108 -8.77 11.13 1.92
C PHE A 108 -9.92 11.58 2.83
N ALA A 109 -11.04 12.03 2.26
CA ALA A 109 -12.17 12.60 2.99
C ALA A 109 -13.09 11.55 3.66
N SER A 110 -12.61 10.34 3.91
CA SER A 110 -13.42 9.25 4.51
C SER A 110 -12.61 8.48 5.55
N THR A 111 -12.39 9.15 6.68
CA THR A 111 -12.10 8.52 7.98
C THR A 111 -12.89 9.31 9.01
N ASN A 112 -14.15 8.92 9.20
CA ASN A 112 -14.98 9.24 10.36
C ASN A 112 -15.46 7.92 10.96
#